data_AF-A0A7J5VPE0-F1
#
_entry.id   AF-A0A7J5VPE0-F1
#
_cell.length_a   1.000
_cell.length_b   1.000
_cell.length_c   1.000
_cell.angle_alpha   90.00
_cell.angle_beta   90.00
_cell.angle_gamma   90.00
#
_symmetry.space_group_name_H-M   'P 1'
#
loop_
_entity.id
_entity.type
_entity.pdbx_description
1 polymer ?
#
loop_
_entity_poly.entity_id
_entity_poly.type
_entity_poly.pdbx_seq_one_letter_code
_entity_poly.pdbx_strand_id
1 'polypeptide(L)'
;MVNGVMIDSNTKETCDGCGRKAVLQDMQGNEFCDSCSQIARVVQVDSPLLSRICSLVRPDLQGSEDGTQVCAKNMPVELPEVMDAVRYRTRDRELNTWYVSVSELRGNPVEIFASTAFDRDHHLQSRISNLTTITRLVSLVLRHVFLGEVLSLEKTIKQLHRSSRQKNDLPDMLTRVLSRYVKYPAKMDDVLEKEGKDL
;
A
#
# COMPACT_ATOMS: atom_id res chain seq x y z
N MET A 1 40.99 22.20 -48.59
CA MET A 1 40.15 22.89 -47.59
C MET A 1 38.76 22.30 -47.70
N VAL A 2 38.36 21.43 -46.77
CA VAL A 2 36.98 20.94 -46.68
C VAL A 2 36.56 21.07 -45.22
N ASN A 3 35.76 22.10 -45.02
CA ASN A 3 34.78 22.40 -43.97
C ASN A 3 34.82 21.59 -42.68
N GLY A 4 35.00 22.33 -41.59
CA GLY A 4 34.74 21.87 -40.24
C GLY A 4 33.25 21.58 -40.01
N VAL A 5 33.02 20.63 -39.11
CA VAL A 5 31.80 20.54 -38.33
C VAL A 5 32.24 20.66 -36.89
N MET A 6 32.02 21.85 -36.31
CA MET A 6 32.01 22.01 -34.87
C MET A 6 30.85 21.16 -34.34
N ILE A 7 31.16 20.15 -33.54
CA ILE A 7 30.15 19.37 -32.83
C ILE A 7 29.68 20.27 -31.69
N ASP A 8 28.49 20.84 -31.84
CA ASP A 8 27.84 21.66 -30.81
C ASP A 8 27.57 20.77 -29.59
N SER A 9 28.48 20.82 -28.61
CA SER A 9 28.47 19.98 -27.42
C SER A 9 27.50 20.52 -26.36
N ASN A 10 26.22 20.74 -26.71
CA ASN A 10 25.20 21.11 -25.72
C ASN A 10 23.73 20.93 -26.15
N THR A 11 23.41 20.00 -27.04
CA THR A 11 22.01 19.65 -27.31
C THR A 11 21.45 18.87 -26.13
N LYS A 12 20.63 19.53 -25.30
CA LYS A 12 19.92 18.88 -24.20
C LYS A 12 18.71 18.13 -24.74
N GLU A 13 18.75 16.81 -24.62
CA GLU A 13 17.71 15.90 -25.08
C GLU A 13 16.90 15.36 -23.88
N THR A 14 15.74 14.78 -24.14
CA THR A 14 14.83 14.32 -23.09
C THR A 14 15.26 12.95 -22.57
N CYS A 15 15.62 12.86 -21.30
CA CYS A 15 15.99 11.59 -20.67
C CYS A 15 14.81 10.61 -20.60
N ASP A 16 14.99 9.37 -21.08
CA ASP A 16 13.97 8.32 -21.04
C ASP A 16 13.57 7.91 -19.60
N GLY A 17 14.50 8.05 -18.64
CA GLY A 17 14.28 7.66 -17.25
C GLY A 17 13.48 8.66 -16.41
N CYS A 18 13.68 9.97 -16.62
CA CYS A 18 13.04 11.01 -15.79
C CYS A 18 12.31 12.10 -16.58
N GLY A 19 12.34 12.08 -17.91
CA GLY A 19 11.67 13.05 -18.78
C GLY A 19 12.28 14.46 -18.77
N ARG A 20 13.41 14.68 -18.09
CA ARG A 20 14.07 15.99 -18.03
C ARG A 20 15.05 16.17 -19.19
N LYS A 21 15.16 17.40 -19.70
CA LYS A 21 16.15 17.76 -20.70
C LYS A 21 17.55 17.81 -20.09
N ALA A 22 18.47 16.98 -20.57
CA ALA A 22 19.83 16.89 -20.07
C ALA A 22 20.79 16.44 -21.18
N VAL A 23 22.08 16.45 -20.90
CA VAL A 23 23.04 15.69 -21.72
C VAL A 23 22.81 14.22 -21.41
N LEU A 24 22.62 13.41 -22.44
CA LEU A 24 22.23 12.01 -22.30
C LEU A 24 23.41 11.09 -22.61
N GLN A 25 23.35 9.91 -22.02
CA GLN A 25 24.25 8.79 -22.24
C GLN A 25 23.41 7.62 -22.78
N ASP A 26 23.83 7.04 -23.91
CA ASP A 26 23.21 5.82 -24.41
C ASP A 26 23.55 4.64 -23.50
N MET A 27 22.52 3.86 -23.18
CA MET A 27 22.66 2.60 -22.47
C MET A 27 21.61 1.59 -22.92
N GLN A 28 22.06 0.56 -23.65
CA GLN A 28 21.21 -0.50 -24.21
C GLN A 28 20.07 0.02 -25.10
N GLY A 29 20.32 1.08 -25.88
CA GLY A 29 19.33 1.67 -26.78
C GLY A 29 18.29 2.57 -26.10
N ASN A 30 18.55 2.99 -24.86
CA ASN A 30 17.80 4.05 -24.17
C ASN A 30 18.76 5.19 -23.81
N GLU A 31 18.25 6.42 -23.72
CA GLU A 31 19.04 7.62 -23.47
C GLU A 31 18.77 8.17 -22.06
N PHE A 32 19.78 8.12 -21.19
CA PHE A 32 19.64 8.52 -19.79
C PHE A 32 20.52 9.71 -19.42
N CYS A 33 19.99 10.61 -18.60
CA CYS A 33 20.82 11.60 -17.90
C CYS A 33 21.70 10.92 -16.85
N ASP A 34 22.75 11.61 -16.39
CA ASP A 34 23.73 11.08 -15.42
C ASP A 34 23.11 10.42 -14.18
N SER A 35 22.06 11.01 -13.60
CA SER A 35 21.40 10.42 -12.43
C SER A 35 20.65 9.13 -12.77
N CYS A 36 19.95 9.10 -13.91
CA CYS A 36 19.20 7.93 -14.36
C CYS A 36 20.14 6.81 -14.82
N SER A 37 21.26 7.15 -15.46
CA SER A 37 22.25 6.17 -15.91
C SER A 37 22.95 5.49 -14.73
N GLN A 38 23.24 6.22 -13.65
CA GLN A 38 23.76 5.64 -12.42
C GLN A 38 22.79 4.63 -11.79
N ILE A 39 21.50 4.98 -11.69
CA ILE A 39 20.47 4.07 -11.15
C ILE A 39 20.36 2.83 -12.05
N ALA A 40 20.28 3.02 -13.36
CA ALA A 40 20.13 1.94 -14.31
C ALA A 40 21.35 0.99 -14.32
N ARG A 41 22.57 1.49 -14.09
CA ARG A 41 23.76 0.65 -13.86
C ARG A 41 23.66 -0.18 -12.58
N VAL A 42 23.19 0.41 -11.48
CA VAL A 42 22.99 -0.33 -10.21
C VAL A 42 21.96 -1.44 -10.40
N VAL A 43 20.85 -1.15 -11.09
CA VAL A 43 19.84 -2.16 -11.45
C VAL A 43 20.44 -3.29 -12.30
N GLN A 44 21.37 -2.99 -13.19
CA GLN A 44 21.98 -3.95 -14.11
C GLN A 44 23.06 -4.83 -13.44
N VAL A 45 23.84 -4.26 -12.52
CA VAL A 45 25.05 -4.90 -11.98
C VAL A 45 24.84 -5.52 -10.60
N ASP A 46 24.00 -4.92 -9.75
CA ASP A 46 23.93 -5.27 -8.32
C ASP A 46 22.49 -5.51 -7.86
N SER A 47 21.94 -6.63 -8.32
CA SER A 47 20.64 -7.15 -7.89
C SER A 47 20.52 -7.31 -6.36
N PRO A 48 21.54 -7.77 -5.61
CA PRO A 48 21.51 -7.82 -4.15
C PRO A 48 21.38 -6.46 -3.47
N LEU A 49 22.14 -5.44 -3.92
CA LEU A 49 22.05 -4.08 -3.38
C LEU A 49 20.69 -3.46 -3.66
N LEU A 50 20.15 -3.65 -4.87
CA LEU A 50 18.83 -3.17 -5.26
C LEU A 50 17.74 -3.79 -4.36
N SER A 51 17.78 -5.11 -4.16
CA SER A 51 16.86 -5.83 -3.27
C SER A 51 16.91 -5.28 -1.84
N ARG A 52 18.11 -5.03 -1.31
CA ARG A 52 18.29 -4.47 0.02
C ARG A 52 17.74 -3.05 0.15
N ILE A 53 17.99 -2.18 -0.83
CA ILE A 53 17.44 -0.82 -0.84
C ILE A 53 15.90 -0.85 -0.94
N CYS A 54 15.35 -1.70 -1.81
CA CYS A 54 13.90 -1.90 -1.93
C CYS A 54 13.31 -2.36 -0.58
N SER A 55 13.93 -3.30 0.12
CA SER A 55 13.45 -3.74 1.45
C SER A 55 13.34 -2.62 2.49
N LEU A 56 14.17 -1.58 2.38
CA LEU A 56 14.25 -0.49 3.34
C LEU A 56 13.31 0.69 3.01
N VAL A 57 13.05 0.93 1.73
CA VAL A 57 12.34 2.12 1.25
C VAL A 57 10.94 1.79 0.70
N ARG A 58 10.76 0.56 0.18
CA ARG A 58 9.57 0.05 -0.50
C ARG A 58 9.41 -1.46 -0.25
N PRO A 59 9.05 -1.88 0.98
CA PRO A 59 8.86 -3.29 1.31
C PRO A 59 7.75 -3.96 0.47
N ASP A 60 6.89 -3.15 -0.15
CA ASP A 60 5.85 -3.54 -1.12
C ASP A 60 6.38 -4.06 -2.46
N LEU A 61 7.67 -3.88 -2.77
CA LEU A 61 8.31 -4.35 -4.02
C LEU A 61 9.02 -5.71 -3.91
N GLN A 62 8.91 -6.41 -2.77
CA GLN A 62 9.47 -7.75 -2.64
C GLN A 62 8.60 -8.78 -3.37
N GLY A 63 9.00 -9.13 -4.59
CA GLY A 63 8.37 -10.17 -5.41
C GLY A 63 9.39 -11.10 -6.07
N SER A 64 9.50 -12.30 -5.49
CA SER A 64 10.12 -13.56 -5.95
C SER A 64 11.60 -13.60 -6.33
N GLU A 65 12.33 -14.49 -5.65
CA GLU A 65 13.70 -14.94 -5.97
C GLU A 65 13.81 -15.78 -7.27
N ASP A 66 12.86 -15.67 -8.20
CA ASP A 66 12.97 -16.30 -9.51
C ASP A 66 12.96 -15.22 -10.59
N GLY A 67 14.07 -15.13 -11.32
CA GLY A 67 14.50 -13.99 -12.13
C GLY A 67 13.69 -13.70 -13.39
N THR A 68 12.37 -13.59 -13.32
CA THR A 68 11.55 -13.15 -14.46
C THR A 68 10.24 -12.50 -14.01
N GLN A 69 10.28 -11.18 -13.76
CA GLN A 69 9.28 -10.17 -14.16
C GLN A 69 9.35 -8.97 -13.22
N VAL A 70 10.12 -7.96 -13.64
CA VAL A 70 9.88 -6.58 -13.22
C VAL A 70 8.55 -6.15 -13.83
N CYS A 71 7.62 -5.74 -12.99
CA CYS A 71 6.30 -5.17 -13.34
C CYS A 71 5.22 -6.16 -13.84
N ALA A 72 4.85 -7.15 -13.02
CA ALA A 72 3.44 -7.52 -12.99
C ALA A 72 2.70 -6.38 -12.26
N LYS A 73 1.72 -5.75 -12.93
CA LYS A 73 0.70 -4.92 -12.27
C LYS A 73 0.31 -5.62 -10.97
N ASN A 74 0.26 -4.89 -9.86
CA ASN A 74 -0.47 -5.27 -8.65
C ASN A 74 -1.93 -5.54 -9.04
N MET A 75 -2.20 -6.70 -9.64
CA MET A 75 -3.53 -7.25 -9.69
C MET A 75 -3.81 -7.63 -8.24
N PRO A 76 -4.83 -7.02 -7.62
CA PRO A 76 -5.26 -7.43 -6.29
C PRO A 76 -5.40 -8.95 -6.31
N VAL A 77 -4.66 -9.64 -5.44
CA VAL A 77 -4.87 -11.08 -5.26
C VAL A 77 -6.27 -11.22 -4.67
N GLU A 78 -7.21 -11.65 -5.50
CA GLU A 78 -8.59 -11.82 -5.08
C GLU A 78 -8.66 -12.99 -4.10
N LEU A 79 -9.23 -12.73 -2.92
CA LEU A 79 -9.41 -13.77 -1.91
C LEU A 79 -10.43 -14.78 -2.41
N PRO A 80 -10.17 -16.10 -2.26
CA PRO A 80 -11.17 -17.13 -2.50
C PRO A 80 -12.41 -16.89 -1.63
N GLU A 81 -13.59 -17.29 -2.13
CA GLU A 81 -14.84 -17.18 -1.37
C GLU A 81 -14.80 -17.99 -0.06
N VAL A 82 -14.11 -19.12 -0.06
CA VAL A 82 -13.91 -19.98 1.09
C VAL A 82 -12.42 -20.18 1.31
N MET A 83 -11.99 -19.97 2.56
CA MET A 83 -10.62 -20.20 2.99
C MET A 83 -10.61 -21.07 4.24
N ASP A 84 -9.64 -21.98 4.28
CA ASP A 84 -9.35 -22.72 5.50
C ASP A 84 -8.77 -21.77 6.56
N ALA A 85 -9.11 -22.05 7.82
CA ALA A 85 -8.64 -21.28 8.95
C ALA A 85 -8.16 -22.18 10.09
N VAL A 86 -7.01 -21.82 10.66
CA VAL A 86 -6.48 -22.46 11.87
C VAL A 86 -7.09 -21.78 13.09
N ARG A 87 -7.71 -22.57 13.97
CA ARG A 87 -8.36 -22.06 15.19
C ARG A 87 -7.46 -22.25 16.41
N TYR A 88 -7.04 -21.14 16.99
CA TYR A 88 -6.24 -21.07 18.20
C TYR A 88 -7.14 -20.80 19.42
N ARG A 89 -6.98 -21.59 20.47
CA ARG A 89 -7.65 -21.36 21.75
C ARG A 89 -6.72 -20.58 22.68
N THR A 90 -7.20 -19.47 23.22
CA THR A 90 -6.44 -18.62 24.15
C THR A 90 -7.33 -18.15 25.32
N ARG A 91 -6.74 -17.45 26.29
CA ARG A 91 -7.43 -16.87 27.45
C ARG A 91 -7.07 -15.40 27.62
N ASP A 92 -8.03 -14.58 28.03
CA ASP A 92 -7.77 -13.18 28.38
C ASP A 92 -7.30 -13.02 29.84
N ARG A 93 -7.16 -11.78 30.30
CA ARG A 93 -6.75 -11.44 31.67
C ARG A 93 -7.75 -11.88 32.74
N GLU A 94 -9.02 -12.01 32.37
CA GLU A 94 -10.12 -12.49 33.23
C GLU A 94 -10.29 -14.02 33.13
N LEU A 95 -9.37 -14.71 32.44
CA LEU A 95 -9.39 -16.15 32.16
C LEU A 95 -10.57 -16.61 31.28
N ASN A 96 -11.28 -15.69 30.62
CA ASN A 96 -12.31 -16.05 29.66
C ASN A 96 -11.65 -16.76 28.47
N THR A 97 -12.27 -17.83 27.99
CA THR A 97 -11.77 -18.56 26.82
C THR A 97 -12.15 -17.81 25.53
N TRP A 98 -11.14 -17.58 24.71
CA TRP A 98 -11.27 -16.98 23.38
C TRP A 98 -10.79 -17.97 22.31
N TYR A 99 -11.42 -17.88 21.15
CA TYR A 99 -11.02 -18.62 19.97
C TYR A 99 -10.68 -17.64 18.85
N VAL A 100 -9.44 -17.68 18.38
CA VAL A 100 -8.95 -16.86 17.28
C VAL A 100 -8.75 -17.77 16.08
N SER A 101 -9.49 -17.53 15.00
CA SER A 101 -9.33 -18.22 13.73
C SER A 101 -8.50 -17.36 12.79
N VAL A 102 -7.46 -17.94 12.19
CA VAL A 102 -6.57 -17.27 11.23
C VAL A 102 -6.69 -17.97 9.89
N SER A 103 -7.16 -17.25 8.87
CA SER A 103 -7.20 -17.71 7.49
C SER A 103 -5.89 -17.39 6.80
N GLU A 104 -5.32 -18.38 6.11
CA GLU A 104 -4.02 -18.27 5.46
C GLU A 104 -4.14 -18.44 3.95
N LEU A 105 -3.44 -17.60 3.19
CA LEU A 105 -3.27 -17.75 1.75
C LEU A 105 -1.80 -18.00 1.44
N ARG A 106 -1.48 -19.19 0.90
CA ARG A 106 -0.10 -19.61 0.59
C ARG A 106 0.86 -19.46 1.78
N GLY A 107 0.39 -19.79 2.98
CA GLY A 107 1.16 -19.70 4.23
C GLY A 107 1.24 -18.30 4.85
N ASN A 108 0.62 -17.28 4.23
CA ASN A 108 0.57 -15.93 4.79
C ASN A 108 -0.78 -15.68 5.48
N PRO A 109 -0.81 -15.10 6.69
CA PRO A 109 -2.05 -14.77 7.37
C PRO A 109 -2.72 -13.57 6.68
N VAL A 110 -4.00 -13.69 6.34
CA VAL A 110 -4.73 -12.66 5.59
C VAL A 110 -6.00 -12.19 6.27
N GLU A 111 -6.71 -13.07 6.98
CA GLU A 111 -7.90 -12.70 7.74
C GLU A 111 -7.89 -13.33 9.13
N ILE A 112 -8.38 -12.58 10.11
CA ILE A 112 -8.50 -13.02 11.49
C ILE A 112 -9.92 -12.81 11.97
N PHE A 113 -10.44 -13.80 12.68
CA PHE A 113 -11.72 -13.76 13.38
C PHE A 113 -11.51 -14.14 14.83
N ALA A 114 -12.22 -13.48 15.74
CA ALA A 114 -12.21 -13.82 17.15
C ALA A 114 -13.63 -14.06 17.63
N SER A 115 -13.81 -15.10 18.45
CA SER A 115 -15.08 -15.51 19.02
C SER A 115 -14.90 -15.97 20.46
N THR A 116 -15.97 -15.91 21.25
CA THR A 116 -16.02 -16.42 22.62
C THR A 116 -17.27 -17.27 22.80
N ALA A 117 -17.28 -18.15 23.80
CA ALA A 117 -18.43 -19.01 24.11
C ALA A 117 -19.64 -18.22 24.67
N PHE A 118 -19.45 -16.96 25.07
CA PHE A 118 -20.45 -16.13 25.76
C PHE A 118 -21.20 -15.14 24.84
N ASP A 119 -21.35 -15.46 23.55
CA ASP A 119 -21.90 -14.55 22.52
C ASP A 119 -23.35 -14.06 22.79
N ARG A 120 -24.04 -14.61 23.80
CA ARG A 120 -25.44 -14.30 24.15
C ARG A 120 -25.64 -13.27 25.27
N ASP A 121 -24.57 -12.75 25.88
CA ASP A 121 -24.71 -11.79 26.98
C ASP A 121 -24.77 -10.33 26.46
N HIS A 122 -25.79 -9.57 26.83
CA HIS A 122 -26.02 -8.21 26.30
C HIS A 122 -24.88 -7.24 26.67
N HIS A 123 -24.25 -7.41 27.84
CA HIS A 123 -23.09 -6.61 28.24
C HIS A 123 -21.83 -6.89 27.39
N LEU A 124 -21.75 -8.06 26.75
CA LEU A 124 -20.63 -8.43 25.89
C LEU A 124 -20.75 -7.84 24.48
N GLN A 125 -21.93 -7.40 24.04
CA GLN A 125 -22.15 -6.90 22.67
C GLN A 125 -21.27 -5.69 22.30
N SER A 126 -21.07 -4.74 23.23
CA SER A 126 -20.17 -3.60 23.00
C SER A 126 -18.69 -4.03 22.92
N ARG A 127 -18.28 -5.01 23.75
CA ARG A 127 -16.93 -5.60 23.70
C ARG A 127 -16.73 -6.39 22.40
N ILE A 128 -17.76 -7.07 21.91
CA ILE A 128 -17.77 -7.82 20.66
C ILE A 128 -17.67 -6.88 19.44
N SER A 129 -18.34 -5.73 19.46
CA SER A 129 -18.22 -4.68 18.41
C SER A 129 -16.77 -4.19 18.30
N ASN A 130 -16.15 -3.82 19.44
CA ASN A 130 -14.74 -3.40 19.47
C ASN A 130 -13.80 -4.51 19.00
N LEU A 131 -14.02 -5.75 19.44
CA LEU A 131 -13.21 -6.88 19.01
C LEU A 131 -13.33 -7.15 17.50
N THR A 132 -14.55 -7.16 16.97
CA THR A 132 -14.82 -7.31 15.54
C THR A 132 -14.12 -6.20 14.74
N THR A 133 -14.13 -4.99 15.29
CA THR A 133 -13.44 -3.84 14.69
C THR A 133 -11.93 -4.08 14.61
N ILE A 134 -11.32 -4.47 15.73
CA ILE A 134 -9.88 -4.77 15.78
C ILE A 134 -9.54 -5.89 14.78
N THR A 135 -10.27 -7.00 14.78
CA THR A 135 -9.96 -8.12 13.88
C THR A 135 -10.13 -7.76 12.41
N ARG A 136 -11.15 -6.95 12.05
CA ARG A 136 -11.31 -6.46 10.67
C ARG A 136 -10.21 -5.50 10.24
N LEU A 137 -9.77 -4.61 11.13
CA LEU A 137 -8.67 -3.68 10.85
C LEU A 137 -7.33 -4.42 10.73
N VAL A 138 -7.04 -5.36 11.63
CA VAL A 138 -5.85 -6.21 11.55
C VAL A 138 -5.87 -7.01 10.25
N SER A 139 -7.00 -7.60 9.85
CA SER A 139 -7.13 -8.29 8.56
C SER A 139 -6.85 -7.35 7.38
N LEU A 140 -7.26 -6.08 7.45
CA LEU A 140 -6.95 -5.09 6.42
C LEU A 140 -5.44 -4.78 6.33
N VAL A 141 -4.77 -4.68 7.48
CA VAL A 141 -3.30 -4.51 7.55
C VAL A 141 -2.57 -5.74 7.04
N LEU A 142 -3.00 -6.95 7.42
CA LEU A 142 -2.39 -8.20 6.97
C LEU A 142 -2.48 -8.36 5.46
N ARG A 143 -3.63 -8.06 4.85
CA ARG A 143 -3.77 -8.09 3.38
C ARG A 143 -2.89 -7.04 2.70
N HIS A 144 -2.70 -5.88 3.31
CA HIS A 144 -1.76 -4.90 2.79
C HIS A 144 -0.31 -5.42 2.84
N VAL A 145 0.10 -5.98 3.98
CA VAL A 145 1.46 -6.47 4.20
C VAL A 145 1.78 -7.69 3.33
N PHE A 146 0.88 -8.66 3.23
CA PHE A 146 1.16 -9.95 2.61
C PHE A 146 0.59 -10.12 1.20
N LEU A 147 -0.44 -9.37 0.82
CA LEU A 147 -1.07 -9.46 -0.51
C LEU A 147 -0.86 -8.21 -1.36
N GLY A 148 -0.17 -7.18 -0.83
CA GLY A 148 0.02 -5.90 -1.53
C GLY A 148 -1.30 -5.14 -1.74
N GLU A 149 -2.37 -5.49 -1.02
CA GLU A 149 -3.62 -4.75 -1.14
C GLU A 149 -3.43 -3.29 -0.73
N VAL A 150 -3.95 -2.35 -1.53
CA VAL A 150 -3.93 -0.93 -1.14
C VAL A 150 -4.75 -0.76 0.14
N LEU A 151 -4.10 -0.24 1.19
CA LEU A 151 -4.73 0.21 2.42
C LEU A 151 -5.12 1.69 2.24
N SER A 152 -6.41 1.94 2.08
CA SER A 152 -6.93 3.30 1.92
C SER A 152 -7.83 3.71 3.09
N LEU A 153 -8.03 5.02 3.24
CA LEU A 153 -8.94 5.57 4.26
C LEU A 153 -10.38 5.09 4.01
N GLU A 154 -10.82 5.02 2.76
CA GLU A 154 -12.15 4.55 2.37
C GLU A 154 -12.36 3.09 2.75
N LYS A 155 -11.38 2.21 2.48
CA LYS A 155 -11.43 0.80 2.91
C LYS A 155 -11.47 0.71 4.44
N THR A 156 -10.69 1.53 5.14
CA THR A 156 -10.67 1.57 6.61
C THR A 156 -12.04 1.97 7.16
N ILE A 157 -12.64 3.06 6.64
CA ILE A 157 -13.98 3.53 7.02
C ILE A 157 -15.04 2.47 6.72
N LYS A 158 -14.95 1.79 5.57
CA LYS A 158 -15.87 0.70 5.21
C LYS A 158 -15.80 -0.46 6.20
N GLN A 159 -14.61 -0.82 6.70
CA GLN A 159 -14.48 -1.86 7.72
C GLN A 159 -14.98 -1.39 9.10
N LEU A 160 -14.75 -0.13 9.47
CA LEU A 160 -15.30 0.47 10.70
C LEU A 160 -16.83 0.44 10.70
N HIS A 161 -17.44 0.91 9.60
CA HIS A 161 -18.89 0.88 9.44
C HIS A 161 -19.46 -0.54 9.54
N ARG A 162 -18.81 -1.53 8.92
CA ARG A 162 -19.21 -2.96 8.98
C ARG A 162 -19.04 -3.59 10.36
N SER A 163 -18.25 -2.97 11.24
CA SER A 163 -18.02 -3.48 12.59
C SER A 163 -18.96 -2.87 13.62
N SER A 164 -19.61 -1.75 13.29
CA SER A 164 -20.62 -1.14 14.14
C SER A 164 -21.83 -2.06 14.29
N ARG A 165 -22.32 -2.20 15.52
CA ARG A 165 -23.52 -2.98 15.86
C ARG A 165 -24.67 -2.11 16.37
N GLN A 166 -24.38 -0.87 16.77
CA GLN A 166 -25.38 0.06 17.30
C GLN A 166 -24.94 1.52 17.08
N LYS A 167 -25.91 2.43 17.05
CA LYS A 167 -25.65 3.86 16.95
C LYS A 167 -24.82 4.33 18.16
N ASN A 168 -23.83 5.16 17.90
CA ASN A 168 -22.89 5.72 18.88
C ASN A 168 -21.97 4.70 19.57
N ASP A 169 -21.78 3.50 19.02
CA ASP A 169 -20.62 2.70 19.39
C ASP A 169 -19.32 3.29 18.82
N LEU A 170 -18.18 2.83 19.33
CA LEU A 170 -16.88 3.36 18.90
C LEU A 170 -16.67 3.26 17.37
N PRO A 171 -16.99 2.13 16.70
CA PRO A 171 -16.87 2.05 15.24
C PRO A 171 -17.74 3.06 14.49
N ASP A 172 -18.99 3.29 14.93
CA ASP A 172 -19.86 4.34 14.38
C ASP A 172 -19.27 5.75 14.60
N MET A 173 -18.80 6.04 15.82
CA MET A 173 -18.14 7.31 16.14
C MET A 173 -16.93 7.56 15.25
N LEU A 174 -16.05 6.57 15.08
CA LEU A 174 -14.87 6.64 14.23
C LEU A 174 -15.27 6.81 12.75
N THR A 175 -16.26 6.06 12.27
CA THR A 175 -16.79 6.19 10.90
C THR A 175 -17.20 7.63 10.62
N ARG A 176 -17.96 8.27 11.53
CA ARG A 176 -18.42 9.65 11.35
C ARG A 176 -17.30 10.68 11.37
N VAL A 177 -16.32 10.51 12.26
CA VAL A 177 -15.17 11.43 12.37
C VAL A 177 -14.28 11.31 11.14
N LEU A 178 -13.89 10.09 10.78
CA LEU A 178 -12.96 9.83 9.68
C LEU A 178 -13.57 10.13 8.30
N SER A 179 -14.88 9.95 8.13
CA SER A 179 -15.58 10.30 6.86
C SER A 179 -15.46 11.78 6.49
N ARG A 180 -15.17 12.67 7.45
CA ARG A 180 -14.94 14.09 7.17
C ARG A 180 -13.65 14.33 6.38
N TYR A 181 -12.67 13.44 6.52
CA TYR A 181 -11.38 13.52 5.85
C TYR A 181 -11.40 12.94 4.42
N VAL A 182 -12.42 12.14 4.07
CA VAL A 182 -12.61 11.61 2.69
C VAL A 182 -12.98 12.71 1.69
N LYS A 183 -13.53 13.84 2.17
CA LYS A 183 -13.93 14.98 1.33
C LYS A 183 -12.79 15.96 1.00
N TYR A 184 -11.55 15.66 1.42
CA TYR A 184 -10.37 16.46 1.10
C TYR A 184 -9.37 15.71 0.19
N PRO A 185 -9.75 15.38 -1.06
CA PRO A 185 -8.80 15.40 -2.15
C PRO A 185 -9.13 16.60 -3.06
N ALA A 186 -8.14 17.46 -3.30
CA ALA A 186 -8.15 18.62 -4.21
C ALA A 186 -8.95 19.88 -3.79
N LYS A 187 -8.32 20.73 -2.95
CA LYS A 187 -8.24 22.18 -3.22
C LYS A 187 -6.89 22.69 -2.71
N MET A 188 -5.85 22.41 -3.49
CA MET A 188 -4.53 23.02 -3.33
C MET A 188 -3.96 23.40 -4.70
N ASP A 189 -4.82 23.84 -5.63
CA ASP A 189 -4.47 24.34 -6.97
C ASP A 189 -5.45 25.46 -7.40
N ASP A 190 -5.84 26.38 -6.51
CA ASP A 190 -6.77 27.47 -6.90
C ASP A 190 -6.60 28.77 -6.08
N VAL A 191 -5.37 29.06 -5.64
CA VAL A 191 -5.02 30.33 -4.95
C VAL A 191 -3.89 31.10 -5.67
N LEU A 192 -3.40 30.64 -6.83
CA LEU A 192 -2.34 31.35 -7.57
C LEU A 192 -2.73 31.85 -8.97
N GLU A 193 -3.99 31.73 -9.40
CA GLU A 193 -4.44 32.27 -10.70
C GLU A 193 -5.43 33.46 -10.61
N LYS A 194 -5.61 34.08 -9.44
CA LYS A 194 -6.51 35.23 -9.28
C LYS A 194 -5.86 36.54 -8.81
N GLU A 195 -4.58 36.76 -9.09
CA GLU A 195 -3.93 38.07 -8.91
C GLU A 195 -3.09 38.49 -10.14
N GLY A 196 -3.63 38.31 -11.36
CA GLY A 196 -2.90 38.67 -12.59
C GLY A 196 -3.75 39.08 -13.78
N LYS A 197 -5.02 39.44 -13.58
CA LYS A 197 -5.88 40.01 -14.63
C LYS A 197 -6.78 41.08 -14.05
N ASP A 198 -6.17 42.19 -13.67
CA ASP A 198 -6.76 43.51 -13.65
C ASP A 198 -5.62 44.52 -13.73
N LEU A 199 -5.10 44.71 -14.95
CA LEU A 199 -4.32 45.86 -15.42
C LEU A 199 -4.40 45.90 -16.96
#